data_AF-A0AAE9Q135-F1
#
_entry.id   AF-A0AAE9Q135-F1
#
_cell.length_a   1.000
_cell.length_b   1.000
_cell.length_c   1.000
_cell.angle_alpha   90.00
_cell.angle_beta   90.00
_cell.angle_gamma   90.00
#
_symmetry.space_group_name_H-M   'P 1'
#
loop_
_entity.id
_entity.type
_entity.pdbx_description
1 polymer ?
#
loop_
_entity_poly.entity_id
_entity_poly.type
_entity_poly.pdbx_seq_one_letter_code
_entity_poly.pdbx_strand_id
1 'polypeptide(L)'
;MRLTNVDLPNAQETLWNCADIHLNHVTAKGDYFGMNSANITIDDFTLAGNYAFDGAKNMEIRNAKLISKDAFWNCENITVYDSLIIGEYLGWNSKNINLSTAPSKAIRECATWTVKDWTIDSITVTGHSSTKRMENLL
;
A
#
# COMPACT_ATOMS: atom_id res chain seq x y z
N MET A 1 -7.24 -7.07 16.00
CA MET A 1 -6.54 -6.02 16.78
C MET A 1 -7.03 -4.64 16.36
N ARG A 2 -7.06 -3.64 17.25
CA ARG A 2 -7.42 -2.25 16.90
C ARG A 2 -6.44 -1.25 17.50
N LEU A 3 -5.92 -0.34 16.69
CA LEU A 3 -5.12 0.81 17.10
C LEU A 3 -5.81 2.10 16.64
N THR A 4 -5.93 3.07 17.55
CA THR A 4 -6.58 4.36 17.26
C THR A 4 -5.83 5.48 17.95
N ASN A 5 -5.45 6.52 17.22
CA ASN A 5 -4.65 7.64 17.71
C ASN A 5 -3.32 7.18 18.33
N VAL A 6 -2.53 6.44 17.55
CA VAL A 6 -1.27 5.85 18.02
C VAL A 6 -0.10 6.33 17.17
N ASP A 7 1.01 6.66 17.83
CA ASP A 7 2.31 6.88 17.19
C ASP A 7 3.27 5.74 17.58
N LEU A 8 3.82 5.06 16.57
CA LEU A 8 4.75 3.95 16.69
C LEU A 8 6.09 4.35 16.04
N PRO A 9 6.96 5.09 16.74
CA PRO A 9 8.23 5.57 16.17
C PRO A 9 9.24 4.43 15.91
N ASN A 10 9.02 3.26 16.53
CA ASN A 10 9.79 2.04 16.35
C ASN A 10 8.83 0.87 16.08
N ALA A 11 8.40 0.75 14.83
CA ALA A 11 7.34 -0.16 14.39
C ALA A 11 7.84 -1.30 13.51
N GLN A 12 9.13 -1.65 13.62
CA GLN A 12 9.70 -2.77 12.88
C GLN A 12 8.96 -4.05 13.30
N GLU A 13 8.53 -4.84 12.33
CA GLU A 13 7.97 -6.19 12.56
C GLU A 13 6.77 -6.25 13.53
N THR A 14 5.99 -5.17 13.63
CA THR A 14 5.01 -5.01 14.73
C THR A 14 3.76 -5.86 14.56
N LEU A 15 3.22 -5.97 13.36
CA LEU A 15 1.96 -6.64 13.08
C LEU A 15 2.17 -7.85 12.18
N TRP A 16 3.17 -8.67 12.48
CA TRP A 16 3.43 -9.91 11.75
C TRP A 16 2.39 -10.99 12.07
N ASN A 17 1.96 -11.71 11.04
CA ASN A 17 1.08 -12.89 11.15
C ASN A 17 -0.20 -12.63 11.98
N CYS A 18 -0.74 -11.41 11.85
CA CYS A 18 -1.92 -10.97 12.55
C CYS A 18 -3.15 -10.99 11.63
N ALA A 19 -4.33 -11.09 12.21
CA ALA A 19 -5.59 -11.00 11.49
C ALA A 19 -6.55 -9.99 12.14
N ASP A 20 -7.52 -9.53 11.35
CA ASP A 20 -8.61 -8.64 11.78
C ASP A 20 -8.07 -7.34 12.39
N ILE A 21 -7.23 -6.65 11.63
CA ILE A 21 -6.48 -5.47 12.05
C ILE A 21 -7.25 -4.21 11.64
N HIS A 22 -7.49 -3.30 12.59
CA HIS A 22 -8.09 -2.00 12.33
C HIS A 22 -7.15 -0.89 12.79
N LEU A 23 -6.69 -0.07 11.86
CA LEU A 23 -5.83 1.09 12.13
C LEU A 23 -6.59 2.37 11.79
N ASN A 24 -6.68 3.29 12.74
CA ASN A 24 -7.29 4.59 12.52
C ASN A 24 -6.46 5.71 13.14
N HIS A 25 -6.05 6.69 12.34
CA HIS A 25 -5.18 7.78 12.81
C HIS A 25 -3.90 7.25 13.47
N VAL A 26 -3.11 6.52 12.68
CA VAL A 26 -1.87 5.88 13.15
C VAL A 26 -0.67 6.40 12.36
N THR A 27 0.41 6.71 13.08
CA THR A 27 1.72 6.94 12.48
C THR A 27 2.67 5.82 12.88
N ALA A 28 3.45 5.32 11.94
CA ALA A 28 4.40 4.24 12.19
C ALA A 28 5.71 4.48 11.42
N LYS A 29 6.82 4.02 12.01
CA LYS A 29 8.12 3.99 11.36
C LYS A 29 8.81 2.65 11.60
N GLY A 30 8.99 1.87 10.55
CA GLY A 30 9.62 0.56 10.65
C GLY A 30 9.38 -0.30 9.41
N ASP A 31 10.34 -1.18 9.14
CA ASP A 31 10.28 -2.12 8.02
C ASP A 31 9.36 -3.30 8.37
N TYR A 32 8.78 -3.92 7.35
CA TYR A 32 7.89 -5.07 7.48
C TYR A 32 6.77 -4.85 8.50
N PHE A 33 6.10 -3.70 8.47
CA PHE A 33 5.13 -3.34 9.50
C PHE A 33 4.00 -4.38 9.68
N GLY A 34 3.44 -4.89 8.57
CA GLY A 34 2.31 -5.81 8.57
C GLY A 34 2.52 -7.09 7.76
N MET A 35 3.67 -7.74 7.90
CA MET A 35 4.00 -8.95 7.12
C MET A 35 3.03 -10.11 7.39
N ASN A 36 2.64 -10.83 6.32
CA ASN A 36 1.79 -12.02 6.35
C ASN A 36 0.48 -11.85 7.11
N SER A 37 -0.04 -10.62 7.16
CA SER A 37 -1.24 -10.29 7.89
C SER A 37 -2.48 -10.21 6.99
N ALA A 38 -3.65 -10.49 7.55
CA ALA A 38 -4.89 -10.61 6.79
C ALA A 38 -6.06 -9.83 7.39
N ASN A 39 -7.04 -9.49 6.55
CA ASN A 39 -8.26 -8.76 6.94
C ASN A 39 -7.93 -7.43 7.62
N ILE A 40 -7.36 -6.52 6.84
CA ILE A 40 -6.78 -5.27 7.35
C ILE A 40 -7.62 -4.10 6.85
N THR A 41 -8.07 -3.24 7.77
CA THR A 41 -8.75 -1.99 7.45
C THR A 41 -7.97 -0.82 8.02
N ILE A 42 -7.59 0.13 7.16
CA ILE A 42 -6.76 1.27 7.51
C ILE A 42 -7.43 2.56 7.03
N ASP A 43 -7.52 3.55 7.92
CA ASP A 43 -7.95 4.90 7.58
C ASP A 43 -7.09 5.94 8.31
N ASP A 44 -6.57 6.93 7.58
CA ASP A 44 -5.64 7.94 8.08
C ASP A 44 -4.38 7.33 8.72
N PHE A 45 -3.45 6.92 7.85
CA PHE A 45 -2.25 6.20 8.24
C PHE A 45 -1.01 6.75 7.55
N THR A 46 0.05 7.00 8.31
CA THR A 46 1.36 7.35 7.76
C THR A 46 2.39 6.30 8.15
N LEU A 47 3.09 5.75 7.15
CA LEU A 47 4.18 4.80 7.36
C LEU A 47 5.44 5.24 6.61
N ALA A 48 6.58 5.17 7.30
CA ALA A 48 7.90 5.23 6.69
C ALA A 48 8.70 3.96 7.05
N GLY A 49 8.97 3.13 6.06
CA GLY A 49 9.67 1.86 6.22
C GLY A 49 9.48 0.96 5.00
N ASN A 50 10.44 0.07 4.76
CA ASN A 50 10.46 -0.79 3.59
C ASN A 50 9.61 -2.04 3.79
N TYR A 51 9.09 -2.59 2.68
CA TYR A 51 8.33 -3.84 2.68
C TYR A 51 7.10 -3.77 3.59
N ALA A 52 6.43 -2.61 3.60
CA ALA A 52 5.36 -2.23 4.53
C ALA A 52 4.37 -3.38 4.82
N PHE A 53 3.87 -4.03 3.77
CA PHE A 53 2.91 -5.11 3.86
C PHE A 53 3.32 -6.31 3.00
N ASP A 54 4.49 -6.90 3.26
CA ASP A 54 4.89 -8.14 2.57
C ASP A 54 3.94 -9.31 2.89
N GLY A 55 3.31 -9.91 1.90
CA GLY A 55 2.44 -11.08 2.05
C GLY A 55 1.03 -10.77 2.58
N ALA A 56 0.62 -9.50 2.63
CA ALA A 56 -0.68 -9.13 3.20
C ALA A 56 -1.86 -9.54 2.30
N LYS A 57 -3.01 -9.88 2.93
CA LYS A 57 -4.21 -10.33 2.22
C LYS A 57 -5.48 -9.62 2.68
N ASN A 58 -6.38 -9.34 1.75
CA ASN A 58 -7.69 -8.73 2.01
C ASN A 58 -7.55 -7.43 2.80
N MET A 59 -6.95 -6.43 2.17
CA MET A 59 -6.67 -5.14 2.79
C MET A 59 -7.44 -4.02 2.11
N GLU A 60 -8.02 -3.15 2.91
CA GLU A 60 -8.51 -1.84 2.49
C GLU A 60 -7.75 -0.74 3.22
N ILE A 61 -7.19 0.20 2.47
CA ILE A 61 -6.44 1.35 3.01
C ILE A 61 -6.95 2.65 2.39
N ARG A 62 -7.23 3.63 3.25
CA ARG A 62 -7.78 4.94 2.88
C ARG A 62 -6.97 6.07 3.50
N ASN A 63 -6.92 7.21 2.81
CA ASN A 63 -6.34 8.45 3.32
C ASN A 63 -4.92 8.27 3.89
N ALA A 64 -4.11 7.43 3.27
CA ALA A 64 -2.82 7.04 3.80
C ALA A 64 -1.64 7.66 3.06
N LYS A 65 -0.48 7.65 3.72
CA LYS A 65 0.81 7.97 3.13
C LYS A 65 1.81 6.86 3.45
N LEU A 66 2.23 6.11 2.42
CA LEU A 66 3.24 5.07 2.54
C LEU A 66 4.52 5.52 1.86
N ILE A 67 5.63 5.54 2.60
CA ILE A 67 6.99 5.71 2.07
C ILE A 67 7.71 4.37 2.29
N SER A 68 7.82 3.57 1.24
CA SER A 68 8.36 2.21 1.30
C SER A 68 9.04 1.85 -0.01
N LYS A 69 10.16 1.12 0.02
CA LYS A 69 10.75 0.54 -1.19
C LYS A 69 9.74 -0.30 -1.98
N ASP A 70 9.03 -1.21 -1.30
CA ASP A 70 7.89 -1.96 -1.84
C ASP A 70 6.73 -1.90 -0.84
N ALA A 71 5.59 -1.34 -1.22
CA ALA A 71 4.47 -1.14 -0.30
C ALA A 71 3.66 -2.41 -0.09
N PHE A 72 3.50 -3.23 -1.13
CA PHE A 72 2.59 -4.37 -1.15
C PHE A 72 3.26 -5.57 -1.80
N TRP A 73 4.45 -5.97 -1.34
CA TRP A 73 5.13 -7.17 -1.86
C TRP A 73 4.30 -8.43 -1.54
N ASN A 74 4.22 -9.40 -2.46
CA ASN A 74 3.53 -10.69 -2.26
C ASN A 74 2.05 -10.60 -1.81
N CYS A 75 1.37 -9.50 -2.12
CA CYS A 75 0.04 -9.20 -1.61
C CYS A 75 -1.11 -9.77 -2.45
N GLU A 76 -2.28 -9.96 -1.82
CA GLU A 76 -3.49 -10.42 -2.49
C GLU A 76 -4.74 -9.64 -2.06
N ASN A 77 -5.55 -9.18 -3.01
CA ASN A 77 -6.81 -8.46 -2.76
C ASN A 77 -6.61 -7.19 -1.92
N ILE A 78 -5.86 -6.24 -2.45
CA ILE A 78 -5.58 -4.95 -1.81
C ILE A 78 -6.38 -3.86 -2.51
N THR A 79 -7.05 -3.00 -1.75
CA THR A 79 -7.72 -1.82 -2.28
C THR A 79 -7.25 -0.58 -1.57
N VAL A 80 -6.73 0.36 -2.35
CA VAL A 80 -6.17 1.64 -1.88
C VAL A 80 -7.08 2.76 -2.36
N TYR A 81 -7.48 3.65 -1.45
CA TYR A 81 -8.28 4.82 -1.74
C TYR A 81 -7.58 6.10 -1.31
N ASP A 82 -7.61 7.14 -2.15
CA ASP A 82 -7.25 8.52 -1.75
C ASP A 82 -5.91 8.62 -0.99
N SER A 83 -4.92 7.81 -1.38
CA SER A 83 -3.66 7.65 -0.64
C SER A 83 -2.45 7.98 -1.49
N LEU A 84 -1.35 8.34 -0.83
CA LEU A 84 -0.05 8.61 -1.41
C LEU A 84 0.89 7.43 -1.14
N ILE A 85 1.47 6.86 -2.20
CA ILE A 85 2.49 5.80 -2.10
C ILE A 85 3.74 6.29 -2.81
N ILE A 86 4.87 6.28 -2.10
CA ILE A 86 6.18 6.69 -2.59
C ILE A 86 7.14 5.52 -2.39
N GLY A 87 7.73 5.04 -3.48
CA GLY A 87 8.52 3.82 -3.46
C GLY A 87 9.16 3.46 -4.79
N GLU A 88 9.99 2.43 -4.78
CA GLU A 88 10.62 1.87 -5.98
C GLU A 88 9.67 0.90 -6.70
N TYR A 89 8.91 0.13 -5.93
CA TYR A 89 7.93 -0.86 -6.38
C TYR A 89 6.60 -0.65 -5.65
N LEU A 90 5.49 -0.90 -6.36
CA LEU A 90 4.16 -0.84 -5.75
C LEU A 90 3.81 -2.14 -5.03
N GLY A 91 4.03 -3.28 -5.68
CA GLY A 91 3.68 -4.60 -5.17
C GLY A 91 4.15 -5.73 -6.08
N TRP A 92 5.44 -6.07 -6.04
CA TRP A 92 5.97 -7.23 -6.77
C TRP A 92 5.21 -8.50 -6.33
N ASN A 93 4.91 -9.40 -7.27
CA ASN A 93 4.33 -10.74 -7.00
C ASN A 93 2.97 -10.65 -6.31
N SER A 94 2.19 -9.64 -6.68
CA SER A 94 0.92 -9.35 -6.03
C SER A 94 -0.24 -9.43 -6.99
N LYS A 95 -1.38 -9.87 -6.47
CA LYS A 95 -2.60 -10.13 -7.22
C LYS A 95 -3.74 -9.26 -6.73
N ASN A 96 -4.54 -8.74 -7.66
CA ASN A 96 -5.74 -7.93 -7.37
C ASN A 96 -5.44 -6.70 -6.49
N ILE A 97 -4.57 -5.80 -6.95
CA ILE A 97 -4.34 -4.49 -6.33
C ILE A 97 -5.17 -3.42 -7.05
N ASN A 98 -6.13 -2.83 -6.36
CA ASN A 98 -7.01 -1.79 -6.88
C ASN A 98 -6.65 -0.42 -6.31
N LEU A 99 -6.53 0.62 -7.16
CA LEU A 99 -6.17 1.97 -6.76
C LEU A 99 -7.27 2.96 -7.17
N SER A 100 -8.10 3.43 -6.25
CA SER A 100 -9.17 4.36 -6.56
C SER A 100 -8.92 5.74 -5.96
N THR A 101 -9.31 6.79 -6.68
CA THR A 101 -9.30 8.15 -6.13
C THR A 101 -10.59 8.90 -6.40
N ALA A 102 -10.99 9.72 -5.42
CA ALA A 102 -12.02 10.70 -5.62
C ALA A 102 -11.57 11.73 -6.68
N PRO A 103 -12.45 12.18 -7.60
CA PRO A 103 -12.10 13.16 -8.64
C PRO A 103 -11.52 14.48 -8.14
N SER A 104 -11.77 14.83 -6.86
CA SER A 104 -11.27 16.04 -6.21
C SER A 104 -9.92 15.88 -5.49
N LYS A 105 -9.38 14.65 -5.41
CA LYS A 105 -8.08 14.35 -4.80
C LYS A 105 -7.12 13.82 -5.89
N ALA A 106 -6.03 14.53 -6.13
CA ALA A 106 -4.98 14.07 -7.05
C ALA A 106 -4.18 12.91 -6.41
N ILE A 107 -4.05 11.79 -7.10
CA ILE A 107 -2.92 10.89 -6.87
C ILE A 107 -1.66 11.71 -7.21
N ARG A 108 -0.85 12.04 -6.22
CA ARG A 108 0.50 12.56 -6.47
C ARG A 108 1.43 11.35 -6.58
N GLU A 109 1.58 10.83 -7.79
CA GLU A 109 2.50 9.72 -8.06
C GLU A 109 3.96 10.15 -7.85
N CYS A 110 4.71 9.37 -7.08
CA CYS A 110 6.17 9.38 -7.10
C CYS A 110 6.72 7.95 -6.95
N ALA A 111 6.05 6.97 -7.58
CA ALA A 111 6.54 5.62 -7.74
C ALA A 111 7.04 5.42 -9.18
N THR A 112 8.25 4.88 -9.33
CA THR A 112 8.73 4.35 -10.61
C THR A 112 8.03 3.02 -10.88
N TRP A 113 7.21 2.93 -11.91
CA TRP A 113 6.53 1.69 -12.28
C TRP A 113 7.48 0.75 -13.03
N THR A 114 8.34 0.03 -12.31
CA THR A 114 9.14 -1.04 -12.94
C THR A 114 8.44 -2.37 -12.69
N VAL A 115 7.59 -2.78 -13.63
CA VAL A 115 7.02 -4.14 -13.67
C VAL A 115 8.04 -5.03 -14.37
N LYS A 116 8.77 -5.84 -13.62
CA LYS A 116 9.58 -6.93 -14.18
C LYS A 116 8.97 -8.24 -13.69
N ASP A 117 8.60 -9.10 -14.64
CA ASP A 117 7.91 -10.39 -14.43
C ASP A 117 6.47 -10.24 -13.92
N TRP A 118 5.53 -10.16 -14.88
CA TRP A 118 4.09 -9.92 -14.69
C TRP A 118 3.47 -10.93 -13.71
N THR A 119 2.61 -10.53 -12.77
CA THR A 119 1.16 -10.49 -13.03
C THR A 119 0.46 -9.53 -12.06
N ILE A 120 0.27 -8.27 -12.46
CA ILE A 120 -0.82 -7.47 -11.90
C ILE A 120 -2.04 -7.76 -12.78
N ASP A 121 -2.96 -8.61 -12.31
CA ASP A 121 -4.12 -9.05 -13.09
C ASP A 121 -5.05 -7.88 -13.48
N SER A 122 -5.10 -6.82 -12.65
CA SER A 122 -5.69 -5.53 -13.02
C SER A 122 -5.22 -4.43 -12.07
N ILE A 123 -4.91 -3.25 -12.62
CA ILE A 123 -4.92 -1.98 -11.88
C ILE A 123 -6.05 -1.17 -12.49
N THR A 124 -7.04 -0.84 -11.68
CA THR A 124 -8.07 0.14 -12.06
C THR A 124 -7.67 1.47 -11.43
N VAL A 125 -7.42 2.52 -12.22
CA VAL A 125 -7.25 3.90 -11.74
C VAL A 125 -8.48 4.71 -12.15
N THR A 126 -9.25 5.19 -11.18
CA THR A 126 -10.38 6.10 -11.40
C THR A 126 -10.04 7.47 -10.81
N GLY A 127 -10.11 8.56 -11.60
CA GLY A 127 -10.14 9.92 -11.03
C GLY A 127 -9.32 11.06 -11.67
N HIS A 128 -8.26 10.86 -12.48
CA HIS A 128 -7.61 12.00 -13.17
C HIS A 128 -6.76 11.67 -14.42
N SER A 129 -6.55 12.72 -15.23
CA SER A 129 -5.80 12.80 -16.48
C SER A 129 -4.30 13.03 -16.24
N SER A 130 -3.51 11.96 -16.28
CA SER A 130 -2.09 12.05 -16.66
C SER A 130 -1.71 10.76 -17.37
N THR A 131 -1.66 10.84 -18.69
CA THR A 131 -1.08 9.81 -19.55
C THR A 131 0.39 9.61 -19.20
N LYS A 132 0.74 8.44 -18.66
CA LYS A 132 2.05 7.82 -18.93
C LYS A 132 1.80 6.50 -19.64
N ARG A 133 2.23 6.49 -20.90
CA ARG A 133 2.28 5.34 -21.80
C ARG A 133 3.05 4.21 -21.11
N MET A 134 2.46 3.02 -21.06
CA MET A 134 3.21 1.78 -20.84
C MET A 134 4.11 1.58 -22.06
N GLU A 135 5.37 2.00 -21.99
CA GLU A 135 6.38 1.64 -23.00
C GLU A 135 7.16 0.43 -22.48
N ASN A 136 6.93 -0.69 -23.16
CA ASN A 136 7.73 -1.90 -23.07
C ASN A 136 9.22 -1.54 -23.19
N LEU A 137 10.01 -1.89 -22.18
CA LEU A 137 11.46 -1.94 -22.29
C LEU A 137 11.91 -3.37 -21.99
N LEU A 138 12.11 -4.09 -23.10
CA LEU A 138 12.94 -5.30 -23.34
C LEU A 138 12.92 -6.42 -22.29
#